data_AF-A0AAW2E3P2-F1
#
_entry.id   AF-A0AAW2E3P2-F1
#
_cell.length_a   1.000
_cell.length_b   1.000
_cell.length_c   1.000
_cell.angle_alpha   90.00
_cell.angle_beta   90.00
_cell.angle_gamma   90.00
#
_symmetry.space_group_name_H-M   'P 1'
#
loop_
_entity.id
_entity.type
_entity.pdbx_description
1 polymer ?
#
loop_
_entity_poly.entity_id
_entity_poly.type
_entity_poly.pdbx_seq_one_letter_code
_entity_poly.pdbx_strand_id
1 'polypeptide(L)'
;MANCPSTAGVTLLGYYQLTEAPYSGSPANFTAYTAMLQPHDRIMSLDLPSGGHLTYGYYTSCGMKISTTSIYFESLPYKVNSITGYINYDKLEEKALDFRPRLIICGGSAYLRDWDYAQD
;
A
#
# COMPACT_ATOMS: atom_id res chain seq x y z
N MET A 1 -30.94 -31.66 -0.86
CA MET A 1 -29.86 -30.78 -0.37
C MET A 1 -28.53 -31.45 -0.75
N ALA A 2 -28.20 -31.70 -2.03
CA ALA A 2 -27.80 -30.80 -3.11
C ALA A 2 -26.58 -29.92 -2.74
N ASN A 3 -25.40 -30.02 -3.34
CA ASN A 3 -24.84 -30.98 -4.30
C ASN A 3 -23.31 -30.74 -4.31
N CYS A 4 -22.52 -31.82 -4.39
CA CYS A 4 -21.11 -31.76 -4.78
C CYS A 4 -21.04 -31.58 -6.31
N PRO A 5 -20.08 -30.80 -6.85
CA PRO A 5 -19.54 -31.10 -8.15
C PRO A 5 -18.06 -31.47 -8.06
N SER A 6 -17.84 -32.65 -8.61
CA SER A 6 -16.62 -33.34 -8.99
C SER A 6 -15.76 -32.57 -10.00
N THR A 7 -14.44 -32.73 -9.86
CA THR A 7 -13.45 -33.05 -10.90
C THR A 7 -13.33 -32.14 -12.13
N ALA A 8 -12.22 -31.41 -12.22
CA ALA A 8 -11.42 -31.31 -13.45
C ALA A 8 -9.98 -30.98 -13.07
N GLY A 9 -9.06 -31.93 -13.25
CA GLY A 9 -7.64 -31.70 -13.05
C GLY A 9 -7.08 -30.75 -14.11
N VAL A 10 -6.18 -29.87 -13.71
CA VAL A 10 -5.18 -29.26 -14.60
C VAL A 10 -3.88 -29.12 -13.81
N THR A 11 -3.01 -30.12 -13.94
CA THR A 11 -1.58 -29.92 -13.76
C THR A 11 -1.09 -29.24 -15.04
N LEU A 12 -0.82 -27.94 -14.99
CA LEU A 12 0.04 -27.24 -15.95
C LEU A 12 0.89 -26.21 -15.19
N LEU A 13 2.15 -26.60 -14.97
CA LEU A 13 3.34 -25.75 -14.80
C LEU A 13 3.18 -24.43 -14.01
N GLY A 14 3.49 -24.48 -12.70
CA GLY A 14 4.37 -23.48 -12.08
C GLY A 14 3.85 -22.05 -11.85
N TYR A 15 2.60 -21.85 -11.43
CA TYR A 15 2.17 -20.57 -10.85
C TYR A 15 1.39 -20.81 -9.55
N TYR A 16 1.89 -20.32 -8.43
CA TYR A 16 1.11 -20.21 -7.20
C TYR A 16 -0.12 -19.34 -7.50
N GLN A 17 -1.31 -19.95 -7.49
CA GLN A 17 -2.57 -19.23 -7.54
C GLN A 17 -2.65 -18.36 -6.29
N LEU A 18 -2.40 -17.05 -6.43
CA LEU A 18 -2.71 -16.09 -5.38
C LEU A 18 -4.23 -16.14 -5.17
N THR A 19 -4.62 -16.38 -3.91
CA THR A 19 -6.00 -16.50 -3.42
C THR A 19 -6.94 -15.50 -4.09
N GLU A 20 -8.06 -15.99 -4.66
CA GLU A 20 -9.25 -15.22 -5.11
C GLU A 20 -8.96 -13.83 -5.72
N ALA A 21 -9.07 -13.70 -7.05
CA ALA A 21 -8.79 -12.44 -7.76
C ALA A 21 -9.50 -11.25 -7.09
N PRO A 22 -8.77 -10.24 -6.58
CA PRO A 22 -9.40 -9.12 -5.92
C PRO A 22 -10.27 -8.36 -6.91
N TYR A 23 -11.50 -8.03 -6.49
CA TYR A 23 -12.52 -7.40 -7.34
C TYR A 23 -12.07 -6.05 -7.93
N SER A 24 -11.07 -5.41 -7.30
CA SER A 24 -10.44 -4.16 -7.74
C SER A 24 -9.09 -3.98 -7.02
N GLY A 25 -8.27 -3.03 -7.46
CA GLY A 25 -6.97 -2.72 -6.84
C GLY A 25 -7.08 -2.27 -5.38
N SER A 26 -8.19 -1.63 -4.97
CA SER A 26 -8.39 -1.19 -3.59
C SER A 26 -8.54 -2.36 -2.60
N PRO A 27 -9.44 -3.35 -2.84
CA PRO A 27 -9.45 -4.60 -2.10
C PRO A 27 -8.11 -5.35 -2.12
N ALA A 28 -7.42 -5.38 -3.27
CA ALA A 28 -6.13 -6.06 -3.40
C ALA A 28 -5.09 -5.51 -2.41
N ASN A 29 -4.96 -4.18 -2.34
CA ASN A 29 -4.05 -3.51 -1.43
C ASN A 29 -4.41 -3.79 0.03
N PHE A 30 -5.71 -3.71 0.37
CA PHE A 30 -6.16 -3.96 1.72
C PHE A 30 -5.90 -5.41 2.16
N THR A 31 -6.18 -6.39 1.29
CA THR A 31 -5.88 -7.80 1.56
C THR A 31 -4.40 -8.03 1.78
N ALA A 32 -3.54 -7.45 0.93
CA ALA A 32 -2.08 -7.55 1.08
C ALA A 32 -1.61 -6.99 2.43
N TYR A 33 -2.14 -5.83 2.85
CA TYR A 33 -1.81 -5.26 4.16
C TYR A 33 -2.27 -6.16 5.30
N THR A 34 -3.52 -6.64 5.27
CA THR A 34 -4.05 -7.51 6.35
C THR A 34 -3.36 -8.87 6.43
N ALA A 35 -2.72 -9.33 5.35
CA ALA A 35 -1.95 -10.57 5.35
C ALA A 35 -0.59 -10.43 6.06
N MET A 36 0.02 -9.25 6.02
CA MET A 36 1.38 -9.00 6.56
C MET A 36 1.38 -8.20 7.86
N LEU A 37 0.33 -7.42 8.08
CA LEU A 37 0.20 -6.44 9.16
C LEU A 37 -0.96 -6.79 10.08
N GLN A 38 -0.77 -6.50 11.35
CA GLN A 38 -1.81 -6.50 12.36
C GLN A 38 -2.52 -5.14 12.41
N PRO A 39 -3.75 -5.08 12.93
CA PRO A 39 -4.43 -3.81 13.18
C PRO A 39 -3.52 -2.87 14.01
N HIS A 40 -3.51 -1.59 13.65
CA HIS A 40 -2.66 -0.54 14.22
C HIS A 40 -1.15 -0.66 13.96
N ASP A 41 -0.71 -1.62 13.15
CA ASP A 41 0.66 -1.58 12.64
C ASP A 41 0.89 -0.30 11.80
N ARG A 42 2.15 0.13 11.79
CA ARG A 42 2.57 1.39 11.17
C ARG A 42 2.89 1.21 9.70
N ILE A 43 2.35 2.09 8.85
CA ILE A 43 2.61 2.11 7.42
C ILE A 43 3.07 3.50 6.97
N MET A 44 3.95 3.55 5.97
CA MET A 44 4.35 4.80 5.33
C MET A 44 4.05 4.76 3.84
N SER A 45 3.55 5.86 3.29
CA SER A 45 3.19 5.96 1.87
C SER A 45 3.32 7.37 1.32
N LEU A 46 3.27 7.52 -0.01
CA LEU A 46 3.25 8.83 -0.65
C LEU A 46 1.96 9.59 -0.31
N ASP A 47 2.09 10.87 0.05
CA ASP A 47 0.98 11.77 0.35
C ASP A 47 0.07 11.97 -0.87
N LEU A 48 -1.25 12.10 -0.65
CA LEU A 48 -2.23 12.21 -1.74
C LEU A 48 -1.98 13.43 -2.64
N PRO A 49 -1.73 14.65 -2.11
CA PRO A 49 -1.37 15.81 -2.94
C PRO A 49 -0.02 15.67 -3.64
N SER A 50 0.85 14.77 -3.15
CA SER A 50 2.15 14.49 -3.76
C SER A 50 2.07 13.42 -4.86
N GLY A 51 0.88 12.89 -5.15
CA GLY A 51 0.64 11.88 -6.18
C GLY A 51 0.40 10.47 -5.66
N GLY A 52 0.21 10.29 -4.34
CA GLY A 52 -0.19 9.02 -3.73
C GLY A 52 -1.61 8.56 -4.10
N HIS A 53 -2.03 7.39 -3.59
CA HIS A 53 -3.39 6.85 -3.79
C HIS A 53 -4.16 6.84 -2.46
N LEU A 54 -5.50 6.94 -2.54
CA LEU A 54 -6.37 6.95 -1.35
C LEU A 54 -6.17 5.73 -0.46
N THR A 55 -5.94 4.56 -1.04
CA THR A 55 -5.80 3.30 -0.29
C THR A 55 -4.49 3.17 0.46
N TYR A 56 -3.56 4.12 0.34
CA TYR A 56 -2.27 4.03 1.01
C TYR A 56 -2.27 4.58 2.44
N GLY A 57 -3.44 4.89 2.98
CA GLY A 57 -3.57 5.44 4.33
C GLY A 57 -3.78 6.95 4.33
N TYR A 58 -4.55 7.47 3.38
CA TYR A 58 -4.88 8.89 3.37
C TYR A 58 -5.76 9.29 4.58
N TYR A 59 -5.30 10.30 5.31
CA TYR A 59 -6.04 11.06 6.31
C TYR A 59 -5.86 12.56 6.03
N THR A 60 -6.83 13.37 6.42
CA THR A 60 -6.79 14.82 6.17
C THR A 60 -5.75 15.51 7.05
N SER A 61 -5.35 16.74 6.68
CA SER A 61 -4.45 17.57 7.48
C SER A 61 -4.99 17.88 8.89
N CYS A 62 -6.30 17.84 9.11
CA CYS A 62 -6.93 17.97 10.42
C CYS A 62 -7.00 16.65 11.21
N GLY A 63 -6.38 15.57 10.72
CA GLY A 63 -6.29 14.28 11.41
C GLY A 63 -7.48 13.35 11.19
N MET A 64 -8.42 13.69 10.29
CA MET A 64 -9.58 12.83 10.00
C MET A 64 -9.17 11.68 9.09
N LYS A 65 -9.33 10.45 9.57
CA LYS A 65 -9.05 9.22 8.83
C LYS A 65 -10.13 9.00 7.76
N ILE A 66 -9.75 8.96 6.48
CA ILE A 66 -10.69 8.89 5.34
C ILE A 66 -10.66 7.51 4.68
N SER A 67 -9.47 6.95 4.52
CA SER A 67 -9.30 5.65 3.89
C SER A 67 -9.51 4.52 4.91
N THR A 68 -10.08 3.39 4.48
CA THR A 68 -10.18 2.18 5.30
C THR A 68 -8.81 1.77 5.84
N THR A 69 -7.75 1.94 5.04
CA THR A 69 -6.36 1.72 5.43
C THR A 69 -5.93 2.63 6.58
N SER A 70 -6.24 3.94 6.56
CA SER A 70 -5.92 4.87 7.66
C SER A 70 -6.73 4.61 8.93
N ILE A 71 -7.90 3.98 8.81
CA ILE A 71 -8.73 3.57 9.95
C ILE A 71 -8.14 2.35 10.63
N TYR A 72 -7.73 1.34 9.86
CA TYR A 72 -7.22 0.06 10.36
C TYR A 72 -5.73 0.07 10.74
N PHE A 73 -4.92 0.90 10.10
CA PHE A 73 -3.48 1.00 10.29
C PHE A 73 -3.07 2.42 10.67
N GLU A 74 -1.91 2.56 11.30
CA GLU A 74 -1.36 3.87 11.62
C GLU A 74 -0.46 4.34 10.46
N SER A 75 -0.94 5.31 9.68
CA SER A 75 -0.26 5.80 8.48
C SER A 75 0.52 7.08 8.74
N LEU A 76 1.73 7.19 8.18
CA LEU A 76 2.48 8.45 8.09
C LEU A 76 2.90 8.72 6.63
N PRO A 77 2.49 9.84 6.02
CA PRO A 77 2.82 10.10 4.64
C PRO A 77 4.24 10.70 4.48
N TYR A 78 4.97 10.22 3.48
CA TYR A 78 6.14 10.90 2.93
C TYR A 78 5.74 11.75 1.71
N LYS A 79 6.57 12.74 1.37
CA LYS A 79 6.22 13.79 0.40
C LYS A 79 7.29 13.95 -0.66
N VAL A 80 6.89 14.50 -1.79
CA VAL A 80 7.83 15.02 -2.79
C VAL A 80 8.36 16.38 -2.36
N ASN A 81 9.53 16.73 -2.88
CA ASN A 81 10.05 18.08 -2.84
C ASN A 81 9.19 18.99 -3.73
N SER A 82 8.65 20.07 -3.16
CA SER A 82 7.73 20.99 -3.85
C SER A 82 8.36 21.75 -5.01
N ILE A 83 9.69 21.87 -5.05
CA ILE A 83 10.42 22.58 -6.10
C ILE A 83 10.79 21.63 -7.23
N THR A 84 11.33 20.45 -6.90
CA THR A 84 11.86 19.52 -7.91
C THR A 84 10.85 18.48 -8.35
N GLY A 85 9.80 18.24 -7.56
CA GLY A 85 8.77 17.23 -7.81
C GLY A 85 9.23 15.79 -7.58
N TYR A 86 10.45 15.57 -7.08
CA TYR A 86 10.97 14.24 -6.75
C TYR A 86 10.70 13.87 -5.30
N ILE A 87 10.55 12.57 -5.02
CA ILE A 87 10.48 12.06 -3.64
C ILE A 87 11.74 12.48 -2.89
N ASN A 88 11.56 13.00 -1.67
CA ASN A 88 12.68 13.33 -0.81
C ASN A 88 13.06 12.09 0.02
N TYR A 89 13.99 11.29 -0.51
CA TYR A 89 14.45 10.05 0.10
C TYR A 89 15.16 10.28 1.43
N ASP A 90 15.99 11.32 1.55
CA ASP A 90 16.65 11.66 2.82
C ASP A 90 15.64 11.89 3.96
N LYS A 91 14.57 12.64 3.67
CA LYS A 91 13.48 12.87 4.64
C LYS A 91 12.60 11.64 4.85
N LEU A 92 12.50 10.78 3.84
CA LEU A 92 11.79 9.51 3.97
C LEU A 92 12.53 8.61 4.95
N GLU A 93 13.85 8.48 4.79
CA GLU A 93 14.72 7.69 5.67
C GLU A 93 14.70 8.23 7.10
N GLU A 94 14.90 9.54 7.29
CA GLU A 94 14.81 10.21 8.60
C GLU A 94 13.50 9.87 9.31
N LYS A 95 12.37 10.04 8.61
CA LYS A 95 11.05 9.74 9.17
C LYS A 95 10.82 8.26 9.39
N ALA A 96 11.35 7.39 8.53
CA ALA A 96 11.22 5.95 8.68
C ALA A 96 11.94 5.46 9.95
N LEU A 97 13.10 6.03 10.27
CA LEU A 97 13.83 5.71 11.50
C LEU A 97 13.06 6.12 12.77
N ASP A 98 12.42 7.29 12.75
CA ASP A 98 11.61 7.80 13.87
C ASP A 98 10.27 7.07 13.99
N PHE A 99 9.57 6.91 12.88
CA PHE A 99 8.23 6.33 12.85
C PHE A 99 8.24 4.80 12.94
N ARG A 100 9.32 4.15 12.51
CA ARG A 100 9.49 2.69 12.44
C ARG A 100 8.29 2.00 11.79
N PRO A 101 8.02 2.28 10.51
CA PRO A 101 6.96 1.60 9.79
C PRO A 101 7.29 0.11 9.67
N ARG A 102 6.25 -0.72 9.71
CA ARG A 102 6.34 -2.14 9.42
C ARG A 102 6.21 -2.43 7.93
N LEU A 103 5.68 -1.47 7.17
CA LEU A 103 5.60 -1.51 5.72
C LEU A 103 5.77 -0.09 5.14
N ILE A 104 6.62 0.04 4.13
CA ILE A 104 6.73 1.24 3.29
C ILE A 104 6.12 0.90 1.93
N ILE A 105 5.21 1.74 1.46
CA ILE A 105 4.50 1.57 0.19
C ILE A 105 5.13 2.52 -0.83
N CYS A 106 5.75 1.94 -1.85
CA CYS A 106 6.29 2.66 -3.01
C CYS A 106 5.32 2.51 -4.19
N GLY A 107 4.73 3.64 -4.61
CA GLY A 107 3.68 3.67 -5.63
C GLY A 107 2.83 4.92 -5.51
N GLY A 108 2.24 5.36 -6.62
CA GLY A 108 1.42 6.57 -6.68
C GLY A 108 0.51 6.56 -7.90
N SER A 109 -0.61 7.27 -7.81
CA SER A 109 -1.55 7.42 -8.92
C SER A 109 -1.19 8.55 -9.87
N ALA A 110 -0.46 9.55 -9.39
CA ALA A 110 -0.11 10.75 -10.16
C ALA A 110 1.36 11.16 -10.02
N TYR A 111 2.23 10.24 -9.57
CA TYR A 111 3.68 10.45 -9.60
C TYR A 111 4.22 10.02 -10.97
N LEU A 112 4.74 10.99 -11.74
CA LEU A 112 5.12 10.81 -13.15
C LEU A 112 6.58 10.39 -13.36
N ARG A 113 7.32 10.15 -12.28
CA ARG A 113 8.74 9.78 -12.34
C ARG A 113 8.91 8.31 -11.97
N ASP A 114 10.01 7.74 -12.43
CA ASP A 114 10.44 6.42 -11.98
C ASP A 114 10.78 6.45 -10.48
N TRP A 115 10.56 5.31 -9.86
CA TRP A 115 10.84 5.08 -8.45
C TRP A 115 12.25 4.50 -8.32
N ASP A 116 13.06 5.08 -7.44
CA ASP A 116 14.38 4.54 -7.10
C ASP A 116 14.23 3.42 -6.06
N TYR A 117 13.96 2.20 -6.55
CA TYR A 117 13.80 1.01 -5.71
C TYR A 117 15.14 0.48 -5.13
N ALA A 118 16.28 1.01 -5.58
CA ALA A 118 17.59 0.56 -5.10
C ALA A 118 17.95 1.18 -3.74
N GLN A 119 17.21 2.20 -3.30
CA GLN A 119 17.41 2.91 -2.04
C GLN A 119 16.39 2.55 -0.95
N ASP A 120 15.53 1.55 -1.19
CA ASP A 120 14.55 1.03 -0.22
C ASP A 120 15.11 -0.11 0.66
#